data_AF-A0AAX2CLE1-F1
#
_entry.id   AF-A0AAX2CLE1-F1
#
_cell.length_a   1.000
_cell.length_b   1.000
_cell.length_c   1.000
_cell.angle_alpha   90.00
_cell.angle_beta   90.00
_cell.angle_gamma   90.00
#
_symmetry.space_group_name_H-M   'P 1'
#
loop_
_entity.id
_entity.type
_entity.pdbx_description
1 polymer ?
#
loop_
_entity_poly.entity_id
_entity_poly.type
_entity_poly.pdbx_seq_one_letter_code
_entity_poly.pdbx_strand_id
1 'polypeptide(L)'
;MNENPFKKEYKLKQYLNSDHVKIPDFPKTVSRFDRLLRLLASPAKDPVEATIGNDLSIMFHVSLLAGIPILSLITIWVTTL
;
A
#
# COMPACT_ATOMS: atom_id res chain seq x y z
N MET A 1 14.70 8.51 14.94
CA MET A 1 13.63 8.82 15.91
C MET A 1 13.39 7.57 16.75
N ASN A 2 13.79 7.59 18.02
CA ASN A 2 13.66 6.46 18.95
C ASN A 2 12.97 6.92 20.23
N GLU A 3 11.83 7.60 20.08
CA GLU A 3 10.99 7.94 21.21
C GLU A 3 9.80 7.00 21.21
N ASN A 4 9.75 6.14 22.22
CA ASN A 4 8.61 5.26 22.43
C ASN A 4 7.35 6.15 22.63
N PRO A 5 6.36 6.10 21.73
CA PRO A 5 5.21 7.00 21.78
C PRO A 5 4.37 6.80 23.05
N PHE A 6 4.49 5.64 23.71
CA PHE A 6 3.78 5.33 24.95
C PHE A 6 4.49 5.81 26.22
N LYS A 7 5.63 6.51 26.10
CA LYS A 7 6.41 6.96 27.26
C LYS A 7 5.66 7.99 28.12
N LYS A 8 4.70 8.73 27.54
CA LYS A 8 3.83 9.70 28.23
C LYS A 8 2.47 9.13 28.63
N GLU A 9 2.11 7.93 28.16
CA GLU A 9 0.75 7.38 28.27
C GLU A 9 0.74 6.00 28.93
N TYR A 10 1.10 5.99 30.22
CA TYR A 10 1.20 4.77 31.02
C TYR A 10 -0.11 3.97 31.09
N LYS A 11 -1.26 4.66 31.25
CA LYS A 11 -2.57 4.00 31.31
C LYS A 11 -2.93 3.30 30.00
N LEU A 12 -2.64 3.93 28.85
CA LEU A 12 -2.91 3.34 27.54
C LEU A 12 -2.08 2.07 27.32
N LYS A 13 -0.80 2.11 27.72
CA LYS A 13 0.07 0.93 27.68
C LYS A 13 -0.47 -0.21 28.54
N GLN A 14 -1.03 0.10 29.71
CA GLN A 14 -1.57 -0.92 30.62
C GLN A 14 -2.82 -1.59 30.05
N TYR A 15 -3.73 -0.82 29.44
CA TYR A 15 -4.92 -1.36 28.76
C TYR A 15 -4.56 -2.18 27.51
N LEU A 16 -3.60 -1.71 26.70
CA LEU A 16 -3.13 -2.46 25.53
C LEU A 16 -2.43 -3.77 25.91
N ASN A 17 -1.77 -3.81 27.06
CA ASN A 17 -1.10 -5.02 27.55
C ASN A 17 -2.06 -5.98 28.29
N SER A 18 -3.16 -5.49 28.86
CA SER A 18 -4.16 -6.33 29.52
C SER A 18 -4.96 -7.15 28.51
N ASP A 19 -5.20 -6.57 27.33
CA ASP A 19 -5.80 -7.29 26.21
C ASP A 19 -4.69 -8.10 25.53
N HIS A 20 -4.40 -9.27 26.09
CA HIS A 20 -3.50 -10.24 25.47
C HIS A 20 -4.19 -10.85 24.24
N VAL A 21 -4.33 -10.03 23.20
CA VAL A 21 -4.76 -10.47 21.88
C VAL A 21 -3.64 -11.34 21.38
N LYS A 22 -3.92 -12.64 21.18
CA LYS A 22 -3.02 -13.52 20.43
C LYS A 22 -2.83 -12.89 19.06
N ILE A 23 -1.74 -12.16 18.88
CA ILE A 23 -1.37 -11.59 17.59
C ILE A 23 -1.16 -12.81 16.70
N PRO A 24 -2.02 -13.01 15.68
CA PRO A 24 -1.83 -14.15 14.80
C PRO A 24 -0.48 -13.97 14.10
N ASP A 25 0.24 -15.07 13.88
CA ASP A 25 1.49 -15.04 13.14
C ASP A 25 1.21 -14.61 11.71
N PHE A 26 1.36 -13.31 11.44
CA PHE A 26 1.23 -12.79 10.09
C PHE A 26 2.45 -13.24 9.28
N PRO A 27 2.25 -13.82 8.09
CA PRO A 27 3.37 -14.20 7.24
C PRO A 27 4.21 -12.95 6.92
N LYS A 28 5.47 -12.95 7.38
CA LYS A 28 6.41 -11.83 7.20
C LYS A 28 6.78 -11.59 5.74
N THR A 29 6.59 -12.60 4.88
CA THR A 29 6.84 -12.55 3.45
C THR A 29 5.57 -12.16 2.71
N VAL A 30 5.27 -10.87 2.67
CA VAL A 30 4.29 -10.33 1.72
C VAL A 30 4.94 -10.25 0.35
N SER A 31 4.50 -11.11 -0.58
CA SER A 31 4.87 -11.02 -1.99
C SER A 31 4.54 -9.62 -2.53
N ARG A 32 5.33 -9.13 -3.50
CA ARG A 32 4.99 -7.89 -4.21
C ARG A 32 3.59 -7.95 -4.82
N PHE A 33 3.17 -9.15 -5.24
CA PHE A 33 1.84 -9.39 -5.78
C PHE A 33 0.76 -9.37 -4.70
N ASP A 34 1.01 -9.96 -3.52
CA ASP A 34 0.07 -9.89 -2.39
C ASP A 34 -0.12 -8.45 -1.89
N ARG A 35 0.92 -7.62 -1.94
CA ARG A 35 0.81 -6.19 -1.66
C ARG A 35 -0.08 -5.49 -2.68
N LEU A 36 0.07 -5.80 -3.96
CA LEU A 36 -0.78 -5.25 -5.02
C LEU A 36 -2.24 -5.69 -4.83
N LEU A 37 -2.49 -6.97 -4.59
CA LEU A 37 -3.83 -7.50 -4.35
C LEU A 37 -4.45 -6.87 -3.09
N ARG A 38 -3.69 -6.71 -2.02
CA ARG A 38 -4.16 -6.05 -0.80
C ARG A 38 -4.46 -4.57 -1.01
N LEU A 39 -3.71 -3.88 -1.87
CA LEU A 39 -4.02 -2.49 -2.27
C LEU A 39 -5.36 -2.44 -3.03
N LEU A 40 -5.53 -3.32 -4.02
CA LEU A 40 -6.74 -3.39 -4.85
C LEU A 40 -7.98 -3.84 -4.08
N ALA A 41 -7.81 -4.76 -3.12
CA ALA A 41 -8.89 -5.32 -2.31
C ALA A 41 -9.17 -4.48 -1.06
N SER A 42 -8.29 -3.55 -0.67
CA SER A 42 -8.55 -2.72 0.51
C SER A 42 -9.61 -1.67 0.17
N PRO A 43 -10.64 -1.51 1.03
CA PRO A 43 -11.60 -0.42 0.89
C PRO A 43 -10.99 0.89 1.41
N ALA A 44 -9.74 1.18 1.04
CA ALA A 44 -9.06 2.39 1.45
C ALA A 44 -9.68 3.58 0.73
N LYS A 45 -10.05 4.59 1.52
CA LYS A 45 -10.69 5.83 1.07
C LYS A 45 -9.89 6.57 0.00
N ASP A 46 -8.56 6.42 -0.02
CA ASP A 46 -7.69 6.83 -1.13
C ASP A 46 -6.34 6.09 -1.08
N PRO A 47 -6.16 4.96 -1.80
CA PRO A 47 -4.94 4.15 -1.72
C PRO A 47 -3.69 4.86 -2.29
N VAL A 48 -3.88 5.95 -3.03
CA VAL A 48 -2.80 6.75 -3.63
C VAL A 48 -2.23 7.74 -2.63
N GLU A 49 -2.96 8.09 -1.57
CA GLU A 49 -2.56 9.05 -0.53
C GLU A 49 -1.27 8.62 0.18
N ALA A 50 -1.09 7.32 0.40
CA ALA A 50 0.15 6.75 0.97
C ALA A 50 1.38 6.88 0.05
N THR A 51 1.19 7.23 -1.23
CA THR A 51 2.28 7.46 -2.18
C THR A 51 2.55 8.94 -2.44
N ILE A 52 1.66 9.85 -1.99
CA ILE A 52 1.82 11.30 -2.15
C ILE A 52 3.07 11.77 -1.41
N GLY A 53 3.99 12.40 -2.14
CA GLY A 53 5.27 12.92 -1.60
C GLY A 53 6.50 12.04 -1.83
N ASN A 54 6.36 10.88 -2.48
CA ASN A 54 7.48 10.01 -2.89
C ASN A 54 7.54 9.90 -4.43
N ASP A 55 8.72 9.65 -5.00
CA ASP A 55 8.94 9.48 -6.46
C ASP A 55 8.01 8.43 -7.09
N LEU A 56 7.58 7.47 -6.27
CA LEU A 56 6.61 6.42 -6.64
C LEU A 56 5.25 6.99 -7.06
N SER A 57 4.80 8.12 -6.49
CA SER A 57 3.54 8.76 -6.90
C SER A 57 3.64 9.38 -8.29
N ILE A 58 4.77 10.01 -8.64
CA ILE A 58 4.98 10.58 -9.97
C ILE A 58 4.96 9.44 -11.00
N MET A 59 5.68 8.35 -10.74
CA MET A 59 5.71 7.19 -11.62
C MET A 59 4.32 6.56 -11.79
N PHE A 60 3.52 6.48 -10.72
CA PHE A 60 2.17 5.94 -10.78
C PHE A 60 1.23 6.81 -11.64
N HIS A 61 1.26 8.14 -11.46
CA HIS A 61 0.42 9.05 -12.24
C HIS A 61 0.81 9.08 -13.72
N VAL A 62 2.12 9.10 -14.01
CA VAL A 62 2.62 9.06 -15.40
C VAL A 62 2.27 7.72 -16.05
N SER A 63 2.43 6.61 -15.32
CA SER A 63 2.09 5.29 -15.84
C SER A 63 0.59 5.12 -16.07
N LEU A 64 -0.26 5.71 -15.24
CA LEU A 64 -1.71 5.69 -15.44
C LEU A 64 -2.12 6.53 -16.67
N LEU A 65 -1.54 7.74 -16.79
CA LEU A 65 -1.85 8.67 -17.87
C LEU A 65 -1.37 8.18 -19.23
N ALA A 66 -0.12 7.69 -19.30
CA ALA A 66 0.51 7.28 -20.55
C ALA A 66 0.32 5.78 -20.85
N GLY A 67 0.14 4.94 -19.83
CA GLY A 67 0.09 3.48 -20.01
C GLY A 67 -1.11 3.02 -20.85
N ILE A 68 -2.30 3.56 -20.59
CA ILE A 68 -3.51 3.20 -21.34
C ILE A 68 -3.41 3.56 -22.83
N PRO A 69 -3.05 4.80 -23.23
CA PRO A 69 -2.93 5.13 -24.65
C PRO A 69 -1.80 4.36 -25.35
N ILE A 70 -0.67 4.12 -24.68
CA ILE A 70 0.43 3.34 -25.26
C ILE A 70 0.02 1.87 -25.48
N LEU A 71 -0.62 1.23 -24.49
CA LEU A 71 -1.11 -0.14 -24.63
C LEU A 71 -2.17 -0.26 -25.72
N SER A 72 -3.04 0.74 -25.86
CA SER A 72 -4.03 0.80 -26.93
C SER A 72 -3.36 0.80 -28.31
N LEU A 73 -2.37 1.66 -28.53
CA LEU A 73 -1.62 1.74 -29.79
C LEU A 73 -0.89 0.43 -30.11
N ILE A 74 -0.25 -0.18 -29.10
CA ILE A 74 0.41 -1.49 -29.27
C ILE A 74 -0.60 -2.56 -29.66
N THR A 75 -1.76 -2.59 -29.01
CA THR A 75 -2.82 -3.58 -29.29
C THR A 75 -3.31 -3.42 -30.72
N ILE A 76 -3.60 -2.18 -31.15
CA ILE A 76 -4.01 -1.89 -32.53
C ILE A 76 -2.96 -2.39 -33.52
N TRP A 77 -1.69 -2.09 -33.27
CA TRP A 77 -0.58 -2.50 -34.15
C TRP A 77 -0.48 -4.03 -34.26
N VAL A 78 -0.59 -4.74 -33.14
CA VAL A 78 -0.58 -6.22 -33.11
C VAL A 78 -1.79 -6.82 -33.82
N THR A 79 -2.98 -6.23 -33.65
CA THR A 79 -4.20 -6.72 -34.32
C THR A 79 -4.30 -6.40 -35.81
N THR A 80 -3.51 -5.43 -36.29
CA THR A 80 -3.50 -5.02 -37.70
C THR A 80 -2.43 -5.76 -38.52
N LEU A 81 -1.47 -6.41 -37.85
CA LEU A 81 -0.42 -7.24 -38.45
C LEU A 81 -0.96 -8.63 -38.83
#